data_AF-A0A2G9TGL6-F1
#
_entry.id   AF-A0A2G9TGL6-F1
#
_cell.length_a   1.000
_cell.length_b   1.000
_cell.length_c   1.000
_cell.angle_alpha   90.00
_cell.angle_beta   90.00
_cell.angle_gamma   90.00
#
_symmetry.space_group_name_H-M   'P 1'
#
loop_
_entity.id
_entity.type
_entity.pdbx_description
1 polymer ?
#
loop_
_entity_poly.entity_id
_entity_poly.type
_entity_poly.pdbx_seq_one_letter_code
_entity_poly.pdbx_strand_id
1 'polypeptide(L)' 'VELVQSKSHQEARLVHYRNGVVIEASTKEKAISDQLYSNTDTCASMNLGRILAARCLQAGIHFAIPGASEEQIEISKH' A
#
# COMPACT_ATOMS: atom_id res chain seq x y z
N VAL A 1 6.33 -1.84 -2.47
CA VAL A 1 5.28 -1.35 -1.55
C VAL A 1 5.70 0.00 -1.02
N GLU A 2 4.79 0.96 -1.06
CA GLU A 2 5.02 2.33 -0.60
C GLU A 2 3.84 2.83 0.25
N LEU A 3 4.13 3.76 1.16
CA LEU A 3 3.13 4.52 1.91
C LEU A 3 3.24 5.98 1.50
N VAL A 4 2.16 6.53 0.95
CA VAL A 4 2.06 7.91 0.51
C VAL A 4 1.19 8.67 1.52
N GLN A 5 1.73 9.75 2.08
CA GLN A 5 1.04 10.61 3.01
C GLN A 5 0.73 11.97 2.40
N SER A 6 -0.51 12.41 2.57
CA SER A 6 -0.96 13.77 2.29
C SER A 6 -1.32 14.49 3.60
N LYS A 7 -1.78 15.75 3.52
CA LYS A 7 -2.14 16.54 4.71
C LYS A 7 -3.21 15.88 5.58
N SER A 8 -4.17 15.16 4.99
CA SER A 8 -5.33 14.61 5.70
C SER A 8 -5.58 13.12 5.46
N HIS A 9 -4.82 12.48 4.57
CA HIS A 9 -5.00 11.08 4.22
C HIS A 9 -3.68 10.37 4.00
N GLN A 10 -3.73 9.05 4.12
CA GLN A 10 -2.64 8.13 3.82
C GLN A 10 -3.12 7.06 2.84
N GLU A 11 -2.16 6.49 2.11
CA GLU A 11 -2.42 5.51 1.08
C GLU A 11 -1.26 4.52 1.01
N ALA A 12 -1.56 3.24 1.13
CA ALA A 12 -0.59 2.16 0.97
C ALA A 12 -0.77 1.53 -0.40
N ARG A 13 0.32 1.36 -1.14
CA ARG A 13 0.29 0.89 -2.54
C ARG A 13 1.27 -0.24 -2.78
N LEU A 14 0.84 -1.23 -3.54
CA LEU A 14 1.69 -2.19 -4.21
C LEU A 14 1.85 -1.74 -5.66
N VAL A 15 3.09 -1.44 -6.06
CA VAL A 15 3.43 -0.96 -7.40
C VAL A 15 4.21 -2.05 -8.12
N HIS A 16 3.74 -2.44 -9.30
CA HIS A 16 4.45 -3.29 -10.24
C HIS A 16 5.29 -2.43 -11.19
N TYR A 17 6.52 -2.87 -11.48
CA TYR A 17 7.48 -2.08 -12.25
C TYR A 17 7.02 -1.68 -13.66
N ARG A 18 6.14 -2.47 -14.28
CA ARG A 18 5.54 -2.18 -15.61
C ARG A 18 4.14 -1.58 -15.54
N ASN A 19 3.34 -1.99 -14.55
CA ASN A 19 1.89 -1.74 -14.58
C ASN A 19 1.48 -0.61 -13.64
N GLY A 20 2.42 -0.04 -12.87
CA GLY A 20 2.11 0.95 -11.85
C GLY A 20 1.40 0.31 -10.66
N VAL A 21 0.46 1.04 -10.05
CA VAL A 21 -0.26 0.60 -8.85
C VAL A 21 -1.18 -0.58 -9.21
N VAL A 22 -0.96 -1.74 -8.59
CA VAL A 22 -1.75 -2.96 -8.80
C VAL A 22 -2.75 -3.23 -7.68
N ILE A 23 -2.38 -2.90 -6.44
CA ILE A 23 -3.25 -3.00 -5.26
C ILE A 23 -3.00 -1.76 -4.42
N GLU A 24 -4.07 -1.16 -3.91
CA GLU A 24 -3.99 0.00 -3.02
C GLU A 24 -4.95 -0.14 -1.85
N ALA A 25 -4.70 0.63 -0.79
CA ALA A 25 -5.61 0.86 0.31
C ALA A 25 -5.45 2.31 0.79
N SER A 26 -6.55 3.04 0.98
CA SER A 26 -6.52 4.46 1.35
C SER A 26 -7.47 4.82 2.48
N THR A 27 -7.07 5.77 3.33
CA THR A 27 -8.00 6.39 4.29
C THR A 27 -9.02 7.33 3.61
N LYS A 28 -8.99 7.45 2.28
CA LYS A 28 -10.11 8.03 1.51
C LYS A 28 -11.26 7.06 1.31
N GLU A 29 -11.03 5.76 1.48
CA GLU A 29 -12.09 4.76 1.40
C GLU A 29 -12.94 4.84 2.67
N LYS A 30 -14.24 5.09 2.51
CA LYS A 30 -15.13 5.31 3.65
C LYS A 30 -15.15 4.13 4.63
N ALA A 31 -15.17 2.90 4.11
CA ALA A 31 -15.14 1.68 4.92
C ALA A 31 -13.88 1.57 5.80
N ILE A 32 -12.78 2.19 5.39
CA ILE A 32 -11.53 2.25 6.17
C ILE A 32 -11.59 3.44 7.13
N SER A 33 -11.90 4.64 6.61
CA SER A 33 -11.93 5.87 7.41
C SER A 33 -12.89 5.79 8.60
N ASP A 34 -14.05 5.15 8.43
CA ASP A 34 -15.05 4.99 9.49
C ASP A 34 -14.56 4.11 10.65
N GLN A 35 -13.53 3.30 10.43
CA GLN A 35 -12.93 2.39 11.42
C GLN A 35 -11.67 2.97 12.07
N LEU A 36 -11.27 4.19 11.70
CA LEU A 36 -10.07 4.85 12.19
C LEU A 36 -10.42 6.06 13.06
N TYR A 37 -9.67 6.25 14.14
CA TYR A 37 -9.77 7.47 14.94
C TYR A 37 -9.17 8.69 14.22
N SER A 38 -8.07 8.47 13.49
CA SER A 38 -7.38 9.48 12.68
C SER A 38 -6.96 8.88 11.35
N ASN A 39 -6.92 9.69 10.30
CA ASN A 39 -6.54 9.27 8.95
C ASN A 39 -5.04 9.40 8.66
N THR A 40 -4.27 9.91 9.62
CA THR A 40 -2.86 10.28 9.43
C THR A 40 -1.94 9.85 10.56
N ASP A 41 -2.44 9.17 11.59
CA ASP A 41 -1.63 8.69 12.70
C ASP A 41 -0.93 7.36 12.37
N THR A 42 -0.08 6.90 13.29
CA THR A 42 0.62 5.62 13.15
C THR A 42 -0.34 4.43 13.06
N CYS A 43 -1.50 4.52 13.74
CA CYS A 43 -2.53 3.47 13.71
C CYS A 43 -3.15 3.34 12.32
N ALA A 44 -3.44 4.46 11.64
CA ALA A 44 -3.90 4.48 10.26
C ALA A 44 -2.89 3.79 9.34
N SER A 45 -1.60 4.13 9.46
CA SER A 45 -0.54 3.51 8.66
C SER A 45 -0.46 1.99 8.87
N MET A 46 -0.52 1.53 10.12
CA MET A 46 -0.50 0.11 10.45
C MET A 46 -1.73 -0.63 9.90
N ASN A 47 -2.92 -0.05 10.04
CA ASN A 47 -4.16 -0.67 9.57
C ASN A 47 -4.24 -0.70 8.04
N LEU A 48 -3.76 0.35 7.35
CA LEU A 48 -3.60 0.33 5.90
C LEU A 48 -2.67 -0.80 5.45
N GLY A 49 -1.56 -1.03 6.14
CA GLY A 49 -0.66 -2.16 5.86
C GLY A 49 -1.36 -3.53 5.97
N ARG A 50 -2.21 -3.72 7.00
CA ARG A 50 -3.00 -4.94 7.17
C ARG A 50 -4.02 -5.13 6.04
N ILE A 51 -4.74 -4.08 5.68
CA ILE A 51 -5.74 -4.11 4.61
C ILE A 51 -5.06 -4.38 3.26
N LEU A 52 -3.93 -3.72 2.99
CA LEU A 52 -3.15 -3.96 1.77
C LEU A 52 -2.69 -5.43 1.71
N ALA A 53 -2.13 -5.96 2.80
CA ALA A 53 -1.71 -7.37 2.86
C ALA A 53 -2.87 -8.35 2.63
N ALA A 54 -4.05 -8.08 3.21
CA ALA A 54 -5.24 -8.90 2.97
C ALA A 54 -5.69 -8.85 1.50
N ARG A 55 -5.68 -7.68 0.87
CA ARG A 55 -5.99 -7.52 -0.56
C ARG A 55 -4.98 -8.26 -1.44
N CYS A 56 -3.69 -8.16 -1.12
CA CYS A 56 -2.64 -8.90 -1.81
C CYS A 56 -2.88 -10.42 -1.74
N LEU A 57 -3.17 -10.96 -0.56
CA LEU A 57 -3.46 -12.38 -0.39
C LEU A 57 -4.69 -12.83 -1.19
N GLN A 58 -5.76 -12.03 -1.20
CA GLN A 58 -6.96 -12.31 -2.01
C GLN A 58 -6.66 -12.31 -3.52
N ALA A 59 -5.69 -11.51 -3.95
CA ALA A 59 -5.22 -11.44 -5.32
C ALA A 59 -4.14 -12.49 -5.67
N GLY A 60 -3.76 -13.38 -4.73
CA GLY A 60 -2.71 -14.38 -4.93
C GLY A 60 -1.28 -13.83 -4.88
N ILE A 61 -1.09 -12.63 -4.33
CA ILE A 61 0.23 -11.98 -4.19
C ILE A 61 0.76 -12.26 -2.78
N HIS A 62 1.80 -13.10 -2.71
CA HIS A 62 2.41 -13.52 -1.43
C HIS A 62 3.72 -12.81 -1.10
N PHE A 63 4.37 -12.19 -2.09
CA PHE A 63 5.67 -11.55 -1.93
C PHE A 63 5.65 -10.13 -2.49
N ALA A 64 6.16 -9.19 -1.70
CA ALA A 64 6.33 -7.82 -2.13
C ALA A 64 7.48 -7.18 -1.35
N ILE A 65 8.23 -6.29 -1.99
CA ILE A 65 9.39 -5.61 -1.40
C ILE A 65 8.98 -4.19 -1.00
N PRO A 66 9.13 -3.78 0.28
CA PRO A 66 8.97 -2.39 0.68
C PRO A 66 10.15 -1.56 0.20
N GLY A 67 9.88 -0.38 -0.39
CA GLY A 67 10.93 0.54 -0.82
C GLY A 67 11.92 -0.06 -1.82
N ALA A 68 11.44 -0.82 -2.80
CA ALA A 68 12.29 -1.40 -3.84
C ALA A 68 13.14 -0.30 -4.50
N SER A 69 14.47 -0.45 -4.44
CA SER A 69 15.39 0.45 -5.13
C SER A 69 15.25 0.30 -6.65
N GLU A 70 15.65 1.32 -7.39
CA GLU A 70 15.64 1.29 -8.86
C GLU A 70 16.44 0.09 -9.41
N GLU A 71 17.51 -0.31 -8.71
CA GLU A 71 18.32 -1.48 -9.03
C GLU A 71 17.54 -2.80 -8.88
N GLN A 72 16.72 -2.95 -7.83
CA GLN A 72 15.87 -4.14 -7.63
C GLN A 72 14.76 -4.22 -8.68
N ILE A 73 14.27 -3.07 -9.13
CA ILE A 73 13.30 -2.98 -10.22
C ILE A 73 13.93 -3.42 -11.54
N GLU A 74 15.19 -3.06 -11.80
CA GLU A 74 15.90 -3.42 -13.03
C GLU A 74 16.18 -4.93 -13.13
N ILE A 75 16.55 -5.56 -12.01
CA ILE A 75 16.73 -7.02 -11.92
C ILE A 75 15.44 -7.76 -12.30
N SER A 76 14.27 -7.17 -11.98
CA SER A 76 12.95 -7.76 -12.26
C SER A 76 12.50 -7.62 -13.73
N LYS A 77 13.26 -6.91 -14.59
CA LYS A 77 12.94 -6.74 -16.01
C LYS A 77 13.51 -7.86 -16.91
N HIS A 78 14.44 -8.67 -16.40
CA HIS A 78 15.03 -9.84 -17.06
C HIS A 78 14.13 -11.07 -16.91
#